data_AF-A0A0N8W4W5-F1
#
_entry.id   AF-A0A0N8W4W5-F1
#
_cell.length_a   1.000
_cell.length_b   1.000
_cell.length_c   1.000
_cell.angle_alpha   90.00
_cell.angle_beta   90.00
_cell.angle_gamma   90.00
#
_symmetry.space_group_name_H-M   'P 1'
#
loop_
_entity.id
_entity.type
_entity.pdbx_description
1 polymer ?
#
loop_
_entity_poly.entity_id
_entity_poly.type
_entity_poly.pdbx_seq_one_letter_code
_entity_poly.pdbx_strand_id
1 'polypeptide(L)'
;MRAKKYIQTILYGIGLATLIILIRWLEFRFIVMQHAFEIYAGAIAFIFTLLGIWLALKLSKPKIETKIIEKAVFKSSSDEFEFNQSAFDDLGLSKRELEVLQLMATGLSNKELADQLFVSLNTIKTHISRLFEKLEVRRRTQAIEKAKKLALIA
;
A
#
# COMPACT_ATOMS: atom_id res chain seq x y z
N MET A 1 15.79 -33.16 -79.82
CA MET A 1 14.89 -31.98 -79.62
C MET A 1 14.04 -32.01 -78.33
N ARG A 2 13.75 -33.16 -77.69
CA ARG A 2 12.85 -33.22 -76.51
C ARG A 2 13.43 -32.61 -75.21
N ALA A 3 14.74 -32.66 -74.98
CA ALA A 3 15.37 -32.13 -73.76
C ALA A 3 15.20 -30.60 -73.60
N LYS A 4 15.26 -29.84 -74.70
CA LYS A 4 15.06 -28.37 -74.67
C LYS A 4 13.65 -27.97 -74.21
N LYS A 5 12.64 -28.83 -74.44
CA LYS A 5 11.25 -28.57 -74.07
C LYS A 5 11.02 -28.66 -72.55
N TYR A 6 11.70 -29.59 -71.87
CA TYR A 6 11.63 -29.72 -70.40
C TYR A 6 12.36 -28.57 -69.67
N ILE A 7 13.48 -28.11 -70.22
CA ILE A 7 14.24 -26.97 -69.66
C ILE A 7 13.36 -25.71 -69.66
N GLN A 8 12.59 -25.48 -70.72
CA GLN A 8 11.65 -24.34 -70.80
C GLN A 8 10.56 -24.43 -69.72
N THR A 9 9.93 -25.58 -69.52
CA THR A 9 8.93 -25.75 -68.43
C THR A 9 9.51 -25.56 -67.04
N ILE A 10 10.74 -26.00 -66.79
CA ILE A 10 11.43 -25.78 -65.51
C ILE A 10 11.73 -24.30 -65.31
N LEU A 11 12.16 -23.59 -66.37
CA LEU A 11 12.43 -22.15 -66.31
C LEU A 11 11.18 -21.34 -65.98
N TYR A 12 10.03 -21.66 -66.59
CA TYR A 12 8.75 -21.03 -66.25
C TYR A 12 8.30 -21.37 -64.82
N GLY A 13 8.54 -22.60 -64.35
CA GLY A 13 8.26 -22.99 -62.97
C GLY A 13 9.09 -22.20 -61.94
N ILE A 14 10.39 -22.01 -62.21
CA ILE A 14 11.27 -21.18 -61.38
C ILE A 14 10.82 -19.72 -61.40
N GLY A 15 10.45 -19.20 -62.57
CA GLY A 15 9.93 -17.84 -62.71
C GLY A 15 8.66 -17.61 -61.89
N LEU A 16 7.72 -18.55 -61.94
CA LEU A 16 6.49 -18.52 -61.16
C LEU A 16 6.77 -18.61 -59.65
N ALA A 17 7.65 -19.52 -59.23
CA ALA A 17 8.03 -19.65 -57.81
C ALA A 17 8.69 -18.37 -57.29
N THR A 18 9.58 -17.77 -58.08
CA THR A 18 10.24 -16.49 -57.74
C THR A 18 9.21 -15.36 -57.63
N LEU A 19 8.24 -15.31 -58.54
CA LEU A 19 7.16 -14.32 -58.51
C LEU A 19 6.29 -14.47 -57.25
N ILE A 20 5.92 -15.70 -56.89
CA ILE A 20 5.11 -15.98 -55.69
C ILE A 20 5.87 -15.59 -54.42
N ILE A 21 7.16 -15.92 -54.34
CA ILE A 21 8.02 -15.52 -53.20
C ILE A 21 8.10 -14.00 -53.09
N LEU A 22 8.27 -13.31 -54.22
CA LEU A 22 8.33 -11.86 -54.27
C LEU A 22 7.01 -11.21 -53.80
N ILE A 23 5.87 -11.73 -54.26
CA ILE A 23 4.54 -11.25 -53.85
C ILE A 23 4.34 -11.44 -52.35
N ARG A 24 4.64 -12.63 -51.81
CA ARG A 24 4.56 -12.89 -50.37
C ARG A 24 5.46 -11.97 -49.54
N TRP A 25 6.66 -11.68 -50.04
CA TRP A 25 7.57 -10.75 -49.37
C TRP A 25 7.03 -9.32 -49.36
N LEU A 26 6.39 -8.89 -50.45
CA LEU A 26 5.77 -7.57 -50.55
C LEU A 26 4.53 -7.46 -49.66
N GLU A 27 3.67 -8.49 -49.64
CA GLU A 27 2.53 -8.58 -48.73
C GLU A 27 2.97 -8.54 -47.27
N PHE A 28 4.00 -9.30 -46.89
CA PHE A 28 4.55 -9.26 -45.54
C PHE A 28 5.03 -7.85 -45.18
N ARG A 29 5.78 -7.20 -46.07
CA ARG A 29 6.23 -5.82 -45.86
C ARG A 29 5.07 -4.83 -45.75
N PHE A 30 4.02 -5.01 -46.54
CA PHE A 30 2.86 -4.10 -46.57
C PHE A 30 1.94 -4.31 -45.36
N ILE A 31 1.65 -5.56 -45.00
CA ILE A 31 0.92 -5.93 -43.78
C ILE A 31 1.63 -5.40 -42.54
N VAL A 32 2.96 -5.55 -42.46
CA VAL A 32 3.74 -5.02 -41.34
C VAL A 32 3.65 -3.49 -41.28
N MET A 33 3.59 -2.79 -42.43
CA MET A 33 3.44 -1.33 -42.46
C MET A 33 2.03 -0.86 -42.13
N GLN A 34 0.97 -1.56 -42.59
CA GLN A 34 -0.41 -1.19 -42.31
C GLN A 34 -0.84 -1.51 -40.87
N HIS A 35 -0.39 -2.65 -40.34
CA HIS A 35 -0.69 -3.08 -38.97
C HIS A 35 0.42 -2.69 -37.97
N ALA A 36 1.36 -1.83 -38.37
CA ALA A 36 2.45 -1.38 -37.50
C ALA A 36 1.91 -0.87 -36.16
N PHE A 37 0.84 -0.06 -36.17
CA PHE A 37 0.25 0.47 -34.96
C PHE A 37 -0.30 -0.62 -34.03
N GLU A 38 -1.01 -1.61 -34.56
CA GLU A 38 -1.56 -2.73 -33.77
C GLU A 38 -0.44 -3.61 -33.19
N ILE A 39 0.61 -3.86 -33.98
CA ILE A 39 1.79 -4.61 -33.55
C ILE A 39 2.54 -3.86 -32.44
N TYR A 40 2.76 -2.55 -32.59
CA TYR A 40 3.40 -1.72 -31.56
C TYR A 40 2.54 -1.64 -30.29
N ALA A 41 1.24 -1.41 -30.41
CA ALA A 41 0.32 -1.38 -29.27
C ALA A 41 0.30 -2.73 -28.53
N GLY A 42 0.29 -3.85 -29.27
CA GLY A 42 0.39 -5.19 -28.70
C GLY A 42 1.72 -5.45 -27.99
N ALA A 43 2.84 -5.04 -28.58
CA ALA A 43 4.16 -5.15 -27.96
C ALA A 43 4.26 -4.33 -26.66
N ILE A 44 3.76 -3.09 -26.68
CA ILE A 44 3.68 -2.24 -25.50
C ILE A 44 2.81 -2.90 -24.42
N ALA A 45 1.61 -3.37 -24.78
CA ALA A 45 0.71 -4.05 -23.84
C ALA A 45 1.35 -5.29 -23.20
N PHE A 46 2.11 -6.07 -23.97
CA PHE A 46 2.84 -7.24 -23.46
C PHE A 46 3.92 -6.83 -22.44
N ILE A 47 4.71 -5.78 -22.76
CA ILE A 47 5.72 -5.23 -21.84
C ILE A 47 5.07 -4.74 -20.54
N PHE A 48 3.98 -3.96 -20.64
CA PHE A 48 3.28 -3.44 -19.46
C PHE A 48 2.65 -4.56 -18.62
N THR A 49 2.11 -5.61 -19.25
CA THR A 49 1.55 -6.77 -18.54
C THR A 49 2.63 -7.51 -17.77
N LEU A 50 3.77 -7.78 -18.39
CA LEU A 50 4.91 -8.41 -17.72
C LEU A 50 5.45 -7.54 -16.57
N LEU A 51 5.60 -6.23 -16.82
CA LEU A 51 6.08 -5.28 -15.83
C LEU A 51 5.11 -5.16 -14.65
N GLY A 52 3.80 -5.12 -14.92
CA GLY A 52 2.75 -5.07 -13.90
C GLY A 52 2.74 -6.32 -13.02
N ILE A 53 2.81 -7.51 -13.62
CA ILE A 53 2.91 -8.79 -12.89
C ILE A 53 4.18 -8.81 -12.05
N TRP A 54 5.33 -8.44 -12.62
CA TRP A 54 6.59 -8.39 -11.89
C TRP A 54 6.56 -7.40 -10.72
N LEU A 55 6.02 -6.20 -10.95
CA LEU A 55 5.91 -5.15 -9.95
C LEU A 55 4.95 -5.54 -8.83
N ALA A 56 3.79 -6.13 -9.18
CA ALA A 56 2.83 -6.66 -8.22
C ALA A 56 3.49 -7.72 -7.34
N LEU A 57 4.17 -8.72 -7.92
CA LEU A 57 4.87 -9.74 -7.16
C LEU A 57 6.03 -9.19 -6.33
N LYS A 58 6.70 -8.13 -6.79
CA LYS A 58 7.82 -7.50 -6.09
C LYS A 58 7.37 -6.64 -4.90
N LEU A 59 6.26 -5.91 -5.04
CA LEU A 59 5.72 -5.04 -3.99
C LEU A 59 4.76 -5.76 -3.04
N SER A 60 4.13 -6.84 -3.48
CA SER A 60 3.15 -7.62 -2.70
C SER A 60 3.81 -8.67 -1.78
N LYS A 61 5.12 -8.59 -1.55
CA LYS A 61 5.75 -9.28 -0.41
C LYS A 61 5.55 -8.39 0.82
N PRO A 62 4.55 -8.62 1.70
CA PRO A 62 4.50 -7.93 2.98
C PRO A 62 5.78 -8.32 3.74
N LYS A 63 6.71 -7.37 3.84
CA LYS A 63 7.82 -7.45 4.79
C LYS A 63 7.28 -7.13 6.18
N ILE A 64 6.34 -7.96 6.63
CA ILE A 64 5.94 -8.03 8.01
C ILE A 64 6.00 -9.52 8.31
N GLU A 65 7.16 -9.97 8.74
CA GLU A 65 7.29 -11.16 9.59
C GLU A 65 6.51 -10.87 10.88
N THR A 66 5.18 -10.88 10.79
CA THR A 66 4.39 -11.34 11.91
C THR A 66 4.64 -12.83 11.95
N LYS A 67 5.74 -13.21 12.60
CA LYS A 67 5.83 -14.52 13.21
C LYS A 67 4.62 -14.57 14.12
N ILE A 68 3.54 -15.16 13.63
CA ILE A 68 2.39 -15.56 14.45
C ILE A 68 2.97 -16.62 15.36
N ILE A 69 3.56 -16.16 16.45
CA ILE A 69 3.75 -17.00 17.61
C ILE A 69 2.31 -17.25 18.03
N GLU A 70 1.74 -18.38 17.62
CA GLU A 70 0.66 -19.05 18.34
C GLU A 70 1.21 -19.46 19.72
N LYS A 71 1.67 -18.49 20.49
CA LYS A 71 1.59 -18.61 21.93
C LYS A 71 0.11 -18.39 22.13
N ALA A 72 -0.58 -19.40 22.64
CA ALA A 72 -1.83 -19.16 23.33
C ALA A 72 -1.51 -18.11 24.40
N VAL A 73 -1.65 -16.83 24.04
CA VAL A 73 -1.71 -15.75 25.00
C VAL A 73 -3.07 -15.97 25.62
N PHE A 74 -3.08 -16.82 26.63
CA PHE A 74 -4.01 -16.65 27.73
C PHE A 74 -3.91 -15.17 28.07
N LYS A 75 -4.89 -14.40 27.59
CA LYS A 75 -5.21 -13.10 28.16
C LYS A 75 -5.76 -13.45 29.54
N SER A 76 -4.85 -13.74 30.47
CA SER A 76 -5.15 -13.73 31.88
C SER A 76 -5.73 -12.36 32.13
N SER A 77 -6.99 -12.35 32.51
CA SER A 77 -7.73 -11.23 33.04
C SER A 77 -7.16 -10.79 34.39
N SER A 78 -5.85 -10.51 34.43
CA SER A 78 -5.06 -10.08 35.59
C SER A 78 -3.60 -9.74 35.20
N ASP A 79 -3.36 -9.08 34.06
CA ASP A 79 -2.27 -8.11 34.07
C ASP A 79 -2.91 -6.87 34.68
N GLU A 80 -2.84 -6.76 36.00
CA GLU A 80 -3.21 -5.53 36.69
C GLU A 80 -2.37 -4.43 36.05
N PHE A 81 -3.04 -3.57 35.27
CA PHE A 81 -2.44 -2.32 34.84
C PHE A 81 -2.09 -1.56 36.13
N GLU A 82 -0.83 -1.70 36.56
CA GLU A 82 -0.30 -0.99 37.71
C GLU A 82 -0.12 0.46 37.30
N PHE A 83 -1.13 1.27 37.64
CA PHE A 83 -1.09 2.70 37.40
C PHE A 83 0.12 3.29 38.12
N ASN A 84 1.02 3.90 37.35
CA ASN A 84 2.24 4.49 37.88
C ASN A 84 1.92 5.83 38.58
N GLN A 85 1.52 5.75 39.84
CA GLN A 85 1.18 6.92 40.66
C GLN A 85 2.37 7.89 40.79
N SER A 86 3.61 7.39 40.89
CA SER A 86 4.81 8.24 40.91
C SER A 86 4.95 9.09 39.64
N ALA A 87 4.76 8.51 38.45
CA ALA A 87 4.84 9.25 37.20
C ALA A 87 3.71 10.28 37.06
N PHE A 88 2.52 9.98 37.61
CA PHE A 88 1.41 10.93 37.65
C PHE A 88 1.73 12.14 38.54
N ASP A 89 2.31 11.89 39.72
CA ASP A 89 2.69 12.93 40.67
C ASP A 89 3.88 13.77 40.16
N ASP A 90 4.89 13.14 39.55
CA ASP A 90 6.07 13.80 38.95
C ASP A 90 5.69 14.78 37.83
N LEU A 91 4.67 14.43 37.03
CA LEU A 91 4.17 15.29 35.95
C LEU A 91 3.18 16.37 36.44
N GLY A 92 2.76 16.32 37.71
CA GLY A 92 1.77 17.23 38.27
C GLY A 92 0.44 17.23 37.51
N LEU A 93 0.04 16.07 36.96
CA LEU A 93 -1.23 15.95 36.24
C LEU A 93 -2.40 16.06 37.23
N SER A 94 -3.49 16.70 36.79
CA SER A 94 -4.72 16.71 37.55
C SER A 94 -5.56 15.46 37.23
N LYS A 95 -6.42 15.04 38.16
CA LYS A 95 -7.39 13.96 37.94
C LYS A 95 -8.19 14.16 36.65
N ARG A 96 -8.57 15.41 36.39
CA ARG A 96 -9.34 15.77 35.20
C ARG A 96 -8.55 15.63 33.89
N GLU A 97 -7.27 15.98 33.91
CA GLU A 97 -6.38 15.79 32.75
C GLU A 97 -6.15 14.30 32.48
N LEU A 98 -6.06 13.46 33.52
CA LEU A 98 -5.98 12.00 33.39
C LEU A 98 -7.25 11.41 32.77
N GLU A 99 -8.43 11.81 33.24
CA GLU A 99 -9.71 11.38 32.66
C GLU A 99 -9.79 11.75 31.17
N VAL A 100 -9.42 12.98 30.82
CA VAL A 100 -9.36 13.43 29.43
C VAL A 100 -8.40 12.56 28.63
N LEU A 101 -7.22 12.24 29.16
CA LEU A 101 -6.22 11.39 28.51
C LEU A 101 -6.71 9.94 28.29
N GLN A 102 -7.41 9.36 29.27
CA GLN A 102 -8.00 8.02 29.17
C GLN A 102 -9.07 7.96 28.09
N LEU A 103 -10.02 8.90 28.09
CA LEU A 103 -11.07 8.98 27.07
C LEU A 103 -10.50 9.38 25.69
N MET A 104 -9.39 10.11 25.67
CA MET A 104 -8.67 10.41 24.44
C MET A 104 -8.06 9.14 23.82
N ALA A 105 -7.60 8.20 24.66
CA ALA A 105 -7.02 6.94 24.23
C ALA A 105 -8.05 5.96 23.64
N THR A 106 -9.33 6.07 24.02
CA THR A 106 -10.43 5.28 23.42
C THR A 106 -10.86 5.80 22.04
N GLY A 107 -10.34 6.96 21.61
CA GLY A 107 -10.57 7.51 20.27
C GLY A 107 -11.63 8.61 20.18
N LEU A 108 -12.18 9.06 21.32
CA LEU A 108 -13.26 10.06 21.33
C LEU A 108 -12.82 11.45 20.85
N SER A 109 -13.62 12.09 20.00
CA SER A 109 -13.40 13.46 19.56
C SER A 109 -13.52 14.46 20.71
N ASN A 110 -12.97 15.68 20.54
CA ASN A 110 -13.04 16.70 21.58
C ASN A 110 -14.49 17.11 21.94
N LYS A 111 -15.44 16.94 21.00
CA LYS A 111 -16.86 17.19 21.24
C LYS A 111 -17.46 16.07 22.10
N GLU A 112 -17.21 14.82 21.75
CA GLU A 112 -17.68 13.67 22.54
C GLU A 112 -17.08 13.66 23.95
N LEU A 113 -15.80 14.05 24.08
CA LEU A 113 -15.17 14.27 25.38
C LEU A 113 -15.93 15.33 26.20
N ALA A 114 -16.30 16.45 25.58
CA ALA A 114 -17.04 17.52 26.25
C ALA A 114 -18.43 17.02 26.73
N ASP A 115 -19.12 16.27 25.87
CA ASP A 115 -20.43 15.70 26.17
C ASP A 115 -20.36 14.66 27.30
N GLN A 116 -19.41 13.73 27.24
CA GLN A 116 -19.24 12.67 28.24
C GLN A 116 -18.79 13.21 29.60
N LEU A 117 -17.98 14.26 29.57
CA LEU A 117 -17.43 14.89 30.76
C LEU A 117 -18.32 16.03 31.29
N PHE A 118 -19.47 16.30 30.68
CA PHE A 118 -20.43 17.36 31.03
C PHE A 118 -19.78 18.75 31.15
N VAL A 119 -18.89 19.10 30.22
CA VAL A 119 -18.20 20.40 30.18
C VAL A 119 -18.23 21.00 28.77
N SER A 120 -17.88 22.29 28.63
CA SER A 120 -17.84 22.93 27.30
C SER A 120 -16.66 22.42 26.45
N LEU A 121 -16.80 22.48 25.13
CA LEU A 121 -15.71 22.17 24.20
C LEU A 121 -14.46 23.03 24.46
N ASN A 122 -14.64 24.29 24.85
CA ASN A 122 -13.53 25.18 25.18
C ASN A 122 -12.76 24.69 26.42
N THR A 123 -13.49 24.26 27.45
CA THR A 123 -12.92 23.67 28.67
C THR A 123 -12.07 22.45 28.36
N ILE A 124 -12.56 21.54 27.50
CA ILE A 124 -11.78 20.39 27.03
C ILE A 124 -10.51 20.83 26.29
N LYS A 125 -10.60 21.80 25.37
CA LYS A 125 -9.43 22.32 24.66
C LYS A 125 -8.37 22.87 25.63
N THR A 126 -8.79 23.58 26.67
CA THR A 126 -7.88 24.07 27.71
C THR A 126 -7.23 22.92 28.48
N HIS A 127 -8.00 21.90 28.88
CA HIS A 127 -7.44 20.71 29.55
C HIS A 127 -6.44 19.97 28.66
N ILE A 128 -6.74 19.79 27.36
CA ILE A 128 -5.84 19.15 26.40
C ILE A 128 -4.56 19.97 26.22
N SER A 129 -4.66 21.30 26.16
CA SER A 129 -3.48 22.18 26.02
C SER A 129 -2.55 22.05 27.22
N ARG A 130 -3.09 22.09 28.45
CA ARG A 130 -2.28 21.93 29.68
C ARG A 130 -1.71 20.53 29.81
N LEU A 131 -2.49 19.51 29.46
CA LEU A 131 -2.04 18.12 29.40
C LEU A 131 -0.86 17.96 28.43
N PHE A 132 -0.93 18.57 27.24
CA PHE A 132 0.15 18.52 26.26
C PHE A 132 1.41 19.24 26.73
N GLU A 133 1.25 20.37 27.41
CA GLU A 133 2.36 21.09 28.02
C GLU A 133 3.05 20.24 29.10
N LYS A 134 2.29 19.66 30.03
CA LYS A 134 2.83 18.78 31.08
C LYS A 134 3.47 17.51 30.54
N LEU A 135 2.88 16.93 29.50
CA LEU A 135 3.46 15.78 28.81
C LEU A 135 4.56 16.17 27.81
N GLU A 136 4.86 17.45 27.61
CA GLU A 136 5.84 17.95 26.64
C GLU A 136 5.65 17.41 25.21
N VAL A 137 4.39 17.32 24.77
CA VAL A 137 4.00 16.80 23.45
C VAL A 137 3.21 17.84 22.69
N ARG A 138 3.15 17.71 21.35
CA ARG A 138 2.39 18.64 20.50
C ARG A 138 1.16 18.02 19.85
N ARG A 139 1.06 16.69 19.86
CA ARG A 139 0.03 15.96 19.12
C ARG A 139 -0.68 14.97 20.02
N ARG A 140 -1.97 14.77 19.75
CA ARG A 140 -2.83 13.77 20.41
C ARG A 140 -2.20 12.38 20.45
N THR A 141 -1.73 11.89 19.31
CA THR A 141 -1.12 10.55 19.23
C THR A 141 0.14 10.44 20.09
N GLN A 142 0.96 11.49 20.15
CA GLN A 142 2.16 11.53 20.99
C GLN A 142 1.80 11.52 22.48
N ALA A 143 0.74 12.23 22.87
CA ALA A 143 0.24 12.22 24.24
C ALA A 143 -0.17 10.80 24.67
N ILE A 144 -0.95 10.11 23.83
CA ILE A 144 -1.39 8.73 24.08
C ILE A 144 -0.19 7.78 24.17
N GLU A 145 0.77 7.89 23.24
CA GLU A 145 1.95 7.03 23.23
C GLU A 145 2.83 7.26 24.48
N LYS A 146 3.09 8.52 24.85
CA LYS A 146 3.87 8.85 26.05
C LYS A 146 3.16 8.38 27.31
N ALA A 147 1.83 8.53 27.38
CA ALA A 147 1.03 8.07 28.50
C ALA A 147 1.05 6.54 28.66
N LYS A 148 1.02 5.77 27.56
CA LYS A 148 1.20 4.31 27.60
C LYS A 148 2.60 3.92 28.06
N LYS A 149 3.65 4.61 27.58
CA LYS A 149 5.04 4.36 28.00
C LYS A 149 5.26 4.63 29.49
N LEU A 150 4.54 5.61 30.05
CA LEU A 150 4.60 5.95 31.46
C LEU A 150 3.61 5.16 32.34
N ALA A 151 2.89 4.18 31.76
CA ALA A 151 1.85 3.41 32.45
C ALA A 151 0.81 4.28 33.17
N LEU A 152 0.39 5.39 32.52
CA LEU A 152 -0.71 6.25 32.97
C LEU A 152 -2.07 5.81 32.40
N ILE A 153 -2.05 5.10 31.28
CA ILE A 153 -3.22 4.54 30.60
C ILE A 153 -2.88 3.15 30.03
N ALA A 154 -3.88 2.29 29.91
CA ALA A 154 -3.78 0.95 29.31
C ALA A 154 -3.75 1.00 27.76
#